data_AF-A0A1W1ZAX8-F1
#
_entry.id   AF-A0A1W1ZAX8-F1
#
_cell.length_a   1.000
_cell.length_b   1.000
_cell.length_c   1.000
_cell.angle_alpha   90.00
_cell.angle_beta   90.00
_cell.angle_gamma   90.00
#
_symmetry.space_group_name_H-M   'P 1'
#
loop_
_entity.id
_entity.type
_entity.pdbx_description
1 polymer ?
#
loop_
_entity_poly.entity_id
_entity_poly.type
_entity_poly.pdbx_seq_one_letter_code
_entity_poly.pdbx_strand_id
1 'polypeptide(L)' 'MPNLTAKELMALEDQLNHEKVLIKKYQTVANECTDSALKTSFQDISNRHQQHFNNLIKFLQ' A
#
# COMPACT_ATOMS: atom_id res chain seq x y z
N MET A 1 7.76 17.97 -10.98
CA MET A 1 8.60 16.97 -10.31
C MET A 1 9.18 17.57 -9.04
N PRO A 2 8.97 16.96 -7.87
CA PRO A 2 9.59 17.41 -6.64
C PRO A 2 11.13 17.37 -6.78
N ASN A 3 11.83 18.40 -6.30
CA ASN A 3 13.30 18.42 -6.23
C ASN A 3 13.76 17.51 -5.08
N LEU A 4 13.70 16.20 -5.32
CA LEU A 4 14.09 15.19 -4.36
C LEU A 4 15.57 14.88 -4.49
N THR A 5 16.22 14.66 -3.36
CA THR A 5 17.55 14.04 -3.32
C THR A 5 17.46 12.56 -3.70
N ALA A 6 18.58 11.97 -4.13
CA ALA A 6 18.65 10.54 -4.42
C ALA A 6 18.24 9.66 -3.23
N LYS A 7 18.53 10.10 -2.00
CA LYS A 7 18.16 9.37 -0.78
C LYS A 7 16.65 9.39 -0.54
N GLU A 8 16.00 10.53 -0.76
CA GLU A 8 14.54 10.64 -0.64
C GLU A 8 13.82 9.84 -1.71
N LEU A 9 14.35 9.81 -2.94
CA LEU A 9 13.80 8.98 -4.01
C LEU A 9 13.88 7.49 -3.66
N MET A 10 15.04 7.00 -3.20
CA MET A 10 15.19 5.61 -2.74
C MET A 10 14.22 5.28 -1.59
N ALA A 11 14.08 6.16 -0.60
CA ALA A 11 13.14 5.94 0.50
C ALA A 11 11.68 5.87 0.02
N LEU A 12 11.30 6.65 -0.98
CA LEU A 12 9.97 6.60 -1.59
C LEU A 12 9.76 5.33 -2.41
N GLU A 13 10.77 4.85 -3.13
CA GLU A 13 10.73 3.56 -3.83
C GLU A 13 10.57 2.38 -2.86
N ASP A 14 11.32 2.40 -1.76
CA ASP A 14 11.19 1.41 -0.68
C ASP A 14 9.78 1.43 -0.08
N GLN A 15 9.24 2.64 0.18
CA GLN A 15 7.88 2.78 0.69
C GLN A 15 6.85 2.26 -0.31
N LEU A 16 6.99 2.55 -1.60
CA LEU A 16 6.10 2.01 -2.64
C LEU A 16 6.11 0.48 -2.68
N ASN A 17 7.29 -0.14 -2.53
CA ASN A 17 7.40 -1.59 -2.44
C ASN A 17 6.76 -2.14 -1.17
N HIS A 18 6.91 -1.44 -0.04
CA HIS A 18 6.28 -1.81 1.22
C HIS A 18 4.75 -1.80 1.10
N GLU A 19 4.17 -0.73 0.55
CA GLU A 19 2.73 -0.62 0.33
C GLU A 19 2.21 -1.76 -0.57
N LYS A 20 2.92 -2.10 -1.66
CA LYS A 20 2.55 -3.26 -2.51
C LYS A 20 2.50 -4.58 -1.74
N VAL A 21 3.47 -4.83 -0.87
CA VAL A 21 3.50 -6.04 -0.04
C VAL A 21 2.32 -6.06 0.92
N LEU A 22 2.02 -4.93 1.58
CA LEU A 22 0.90 -4.83 2.51
C LEU A 22 -0.44 -5.02 1.82
N ILE A 23 -0.66 -4.38 0.67
CA ILE A 23 -1.87 -4.57 -0.16
C ILE A 23 -2.07 -6.06 -0.43
N LYS A 24 -1.05 -6.73 -0.98
CA LYS A 24 -1.15 -8.16 -1.31
C LYS A 24 -1.41 -9.00 -0.06
N LYS A 25 -0.70 -8.75 1.04
CA LYS A 25 -0.85 -9.48 2.30
C LYS A 25 -2.30 -9.40 2.80
N TYR A 26 -2.86 -8.20 2.90
CA TYR A 26 -4.21 -8.02 3.42
C TYR A 26 -5.28 -8.55 2.47
N GLN A 27 -5.09 -8.47 1.15
CA GLN A 27 -5.97 -9.13 0.19
C GLN A 27 -5.95 -10.66 0.33
N THR A 28 -4.77 -11.25 0.46
CA THR A 28 -4.63 -12.71 0.67
C THR A 28 -5.33 -13.12 1.96
N VAL A 29 -5.07 -12.43 3.07
CA VAL A 29 -5.70 -12.74 4.36
C VAL A 29 -7.22 -12.53 4.31
N ALA A 30 -7.72 -11.48 3.64
CA ALA A 30 -9.16 -11.27 3.45
C ALA A 30 -9.82 -12.42 2.66
N ASN A 31 -9.12 -12.99 1.68
CA ASN A 31 -9.62 -14.09 0.86
C ASN A 31 -9.60 -15.44 1.60
N GLU A 32 -8.63 -15.65 2.47
CA GLU A 32 -8.49 -16.87 3.28
C GLU A 32 -9.35 -16.85 4.55
N CYS A 33 -9.80 -15.66 4.98
CA CYS A 33 -10.63 -15.52 6.17
C CYS A 33 -12.08 -15.94 5.91
N THR A 34 -12.62 -16.75 6.81
CA THR A 34 -14.02 -17.21 6.78
C THR A 34 -14.96 -16.30 7.56
N ASP A 35 -14.45 -15.54 8.53
CA ASP A 35 -15.21 -14.57 9.30
C ASP A 35 -15.47 -13.30 8.46
N SER A 36 -16.74 -12.96 8.29
CA SER A 36 -17.16 -11.83 7.44
C SER A 36 -16.73 -10.47 7.97
N ALA A 37 -16.67 -10.29 9.30
CA ALA A 37 -16.27 -9.02 9.90
C ALA A 37 -14.76 -8.81 9.78
N LEU A 38 -13.97 -9.87 9.99
CA LEU A 38 -12.52 -9.84 9.77
C LEU A 38 -12.18 -9.65 8.30
N LYS A 39 -12.87 -10.34 7.39
CA LYS A 39 -12.72 -10.16 5.94
C LYS A 39 -12.93 -8.70 5.52
N THR A 40 -14.00 -8.08 6.00
CA THR A 40 -14.30 -6.67 5.72
C THR A 40 -13.17 -5.77 6.25
N SER A 41 -12.72 -6.01 7.48
CA SER A 41 -11.62 -5.25 8.09
C SER A 41 -10.31 -5.36 7.27
N PHE A 42 -9.95 -6.55 6.81
CA PHE A 42 -8.76 -6.74 5.98
C PHE A 42 -8.91 -6.10 4.59
N GLN A 43 -10.10 -6.14 4.00
CA GLN A 43 -10.40 -5.45 2.75
C GLN A 43 -10.20 -3.93 2.90
N ASP A 44 -10.72 -3.35 3.99
CA ASP A 44 -10.59 -1.92 4.28
C ASP A 44 -9.13 -1.51 4.49
N ILE A 45 -8.35 -2.33 5.22
CA ILE A 45 -6.92 -2.11 5.40
C ILE A 45 -6.18 -2.16 4.05
N SER A 46 -6.45 -3.17 3.22
CA SER A 46 -5.87 -3.24 1.88
C SER A 46 -6.21 -2.01 1.04
N ASN A 47 -7.46 -1.54 1.09
CA ASN A 47 -7.90 -0.36 0.34
C ASN A 47 -7.16 0.90 0.79
N ARG A 48 -6.91 1.03 2.09
CA ARG A 48 -6.14 2.16 2.64
C ARG A 48 -4.68 2.13 2.16
N HIS A 49 -4.02 0.98 2.15
CA HIS A 49 -2.67 0.86 1.59
C HIS A 49 -2.64 1.14 0.08
N GLN A 50 -3.67 0.72 -0.67
CA GLN A 50 -3.80 1.08 -2.09
C GLN A 50 -3.91 2.61 -2.28
N GLN A 51 -4.64 3.31 -1.41
CA GLN A 51 -4.71 4.77 -1.45
C GLN A 51 -3.35 5.42 -1.15
N HIS A 52 -2.61 4.93 -0.16
CA HIS A 52 -1.25 5.42 0.13
C HIS A 52 -0.32 5.24 -1.06
N PHE A 53 -0.32 4.04 -1.66
CA PHE A 53 0.46 3.74 -2.87
C PHE A 53 0.13 4.71 -4.02
N ASN A 54 -1.16 4.90 -4.30
CA ASN A 54 -1.61 5.79 -5.37
C ASN A 54 -1.20 7.24 -5.12
N ASN A 55 -1.27 7.71 -3.87
CA ASN A 55 -0.85 9.06 -3.49
C ASN A 55 0.66 9.25 -3.67
N LEU A 56 1.48 8.26 -3.29
CA LEU A 56 2.93 8.30 -3.49
C LEU A 56 3.31 8.32 -4.97
N ILE A 57 2.67 7.49 -5.81
CA ILE A 57 2.88 7.53 -7.26
C ILE A 57 2.49 8.88 -7.84
N LYS A 58 1.33 9.43 -7.45
CA LYS A 58 0.88 10.74 -7.92
C LYS A 58 1.83 11.87 -7.51
N PHE A 59 2.49 11.75 -6.37
CA PHE A 59 3.49 12.72 -5.91
C PHE A 59 4.79 12.67 -6.72
N LEU A 60 5.17 11.49 -7.22
CA LEU A 60 6.39 11.28 -8.02
C LEU A 60 6.24 11.65 -9.51
N GLN A 61 5.00 11.75 -10.01
CA GLN A 61 4.68 12.21 -11.37
C GLN A 61 4.77 13.73 -11.49
#